data_AF-A0A1F2R742-F1
#
_entry.id   AF-A0A1F2R742-F1
#
_cell.length_a   1.000
_cell.length_b   1.000
_cell.length_c   1.000
_cell.angle_alpha   90.00
_cell.angle_beta   90.00
_cell.angle_gamma   90.00
#
_symmetry.space_group_name_H-M   'P 1'
#
loop_
_entity.id
_entity.type
_entity.pdbx_description
1 polymer ?
#
loop_
_entity_poly.entity_id
_entity_poly.type
_entity_poly.pdbx_seq_one_letter_code
_entity_poly.pdbx_strand_id
1 'polypeptide(L)'
;MGTASAFAVRLSNAMNEIEITRAINKARRGIDQYLEIMRLFQKTDVSNSRYFQTAYNALYRVRQRPSEWYQEYYKYMEEMKGHSVTFSIILRHFDRKLGRYEPSFSSKLLHTLDTSFPVWDTHVLSNIGLGLHLMLHGESMNRLSQRTKQ
;
A
#
# COMPACT_ATOMS: atom_id res chain seq x y z
N MET A 1 29.38 20.75 34.11
CA MET A 1 29.65 19.57 33.26
C MET A 1 28.31 18.93 32.90
N GLY A 2 27.98 18.75 31.62
CA GLY A 2 26.79 17.97 31.23
C GLY A 2 25.84 18.53 30.16
N THR A 3 26.31 19.25 29.13
CA THR A 3 25.42 19.70 28.03
C THR A 3 25.93 19.44 26.60
N ALA A 4 27.09 18.80 26.43
CA ALA A 4 27.64 18.49 25.10
C ALA A 4 27.23 17.11 24.54
N SER A 5 26.63 16.22 25.35
CA SER A 5 26.48 14.80 25.00
C SER A 5 25.23 14.49 24.16
N ALA A 6 24.12 15.22 24.32
CA ALA A 6 22.87 14.92 23.61
C ALA A 6 22.87 15.34 22.13
N PHE A 7 23.68 16.33 21.74
CA PHE A 7 23.76 16.79 20.34
C PHE A 7 24.63 15.85 19.49
N ALA A 8 25.64 15.22 20.08
CA ALA A 8 26.53 14.27 19.40
C ALA A 8 25.83 12.94 19.03
N VAL A 9 24.88 12.47 19.83
CA VAL A 9 24.10 11.24 19.56
C VAL A 9 23.18 11.39 18.35
N ARG A 10 22.77 12.63 17.99
CA ARG A 10 21.89 12.88 16.86
C ARG A 10 22.61 12.93 15.51
N LEU A 11 23.94 13.10 15.52
CA LEU A 11 24.78 13.14 14.31
C LEU A 11 25.44 11.78 13.99
N SER A 12 25.46 10.82 14.93
CA SER A 12 26.02 9.48 14.71
C SER A 12 25.10 8.50 13.94
N ASN A 13 23.90 8.94 13.53
CA ASN A 13 22.93 8.14 12.76
C ASN A 13 22.79 8.61 11.30
N ALA A 14 23.68 9.46 10.80
CA ALA A 14 23.73 9.75 9.38
C ALA A 14 24.15 8.47 8.64
N MET A 15 23.23 7.89 7.87
CA MET A 15 23.54 6.76 6.99
C MET A 15 24.75 7.13 6.14
N ASN A 16 25.76 6.27 6.12
CA ASN A 16 26.94 6.52 5.29
C ASN A 16 26.62 6.33 3.80
N GLU A 17 27.50 6.80 2.93
CA GLU A 17 27.31 6.76 1.47
C GLU A 17 27.02 5.35 0.93
N ILE A 18 27.62 4.32 1.53
CA ILE A 18 27.41 2.91 1.16
C ILE A 18 25.99 2.46 1.53
N GLU A 19 25.51 2.83 2.71
CA GLU A 19 24.15 2.52 3.17
C GLU A 19 23.10 3.25 2.34
N ILE A 20 23.33 4.52 2.01
CA ILE A 20 22.48 5.32 1.12
C ILE A 20 22.40 4.64 -0.25
N THR A 21 23.53 4.32 -0.85
CA THR A 21 23.60 3.69 -2.17
C THR A 21 22.91 2.33 -2.17
N ARG A 22 23.10 1.52 -1.11
CA ARG A 22 22.41 0.23 -0.95
C ARG A 22 20.90 0.40 -0.83
N ALA A 23 20.43 1.38 -0.07
CA ALA A 23 19.01 1.66 0.08
C ALA A 23 18.37 2.11 -1.25
N ILE A 24 19.03 3.00 -1.99
CA ILE A 24 18.58 3.46 -3.32
C ILE A 24 18.49 2.27 -4.29
N ASN A 25 19.54 1.45 -4.38
CA ASN A 25 19.56 0.29 -5.26
C ASN A 25 18.49 -0.74 -4.89
N LYS A 26 18.23 -0.94 -3.59
CA LYS A 26 17.16 -1.82 -3.13
C LYS A 26 15.77 -1.26 -3.47
N ALA A 27 15.58 0.06 -3.35
CA ALA A 27 14.32 0.72 -3.67
C ALA A 27 14.03 0.73 -5.17
N ARG A 28 15.06 0.87 -6.02
CA ARG A 28 14.95 0.94 -7.48
C ARG A 28 14.08 -0.16 -8.07
N ARG A 29 14.32 -1.41 -7.68
CA ARG A 29 13.53 -2.56 -8.14
C ARG A 29 12.04 -2.42 -7.80
N GLY A 30 11.72 -1.94 -6.59
CA GLY A 30 10.34 -1.74 -6.17
C GLY A 30 9.67 -0.59 -6.93
N ILE A 31 10.41 0.48 -7.21
CA ILE A 31 9.94 1.63 -8.01
C ILE A 31 9.66 1.19 -9.45
N ASP A 32 10.57 0.46 -10.07
CA ASP A 32 10.41 -0.03 -11.45
C ASP A 32 9.17 -0.95 -11.56
N GLN A 33 8.98 -1.84 -10.58
CA GLN A 33 7.78 -2.68 -10.49
C GLN A 33 6.50 -1.87 -10.32
N TYR A 34 6.53 -0.85 -9.46
CA TYR A 34 5.39 0.04 -9.24
C TYR A 34 4.99 0.79 -10.52
N LEU A 35 5.95 1.42 -11.20
CA LEU A 35 5.70 2.16 -12.45
C LEU A 35 5.13 1.24 -13.52
N GLU A 36 5.64 0.01 -13.63
CA GLU A 36 5.13 -0.97 -14.58
C GLU A 36 3.69 -1.39 -14.25
N ILE A 37 3.37 -1.64 -12.98
CA ILE A 37 2.00 -1.98 -12.57
C ILE A 37 1.04 -0.83 -12.90
N MET A 38 1.40 0.42 -12.59
CA MET A 38 0.56 1.58 -12.90
C MET A 38 0.34 1.75 -14.40
N ARG A 39 1.38 1.48 -15.21
CA ARG A 39 1.29 1.50 -16.68
C ARG A 39 0.41 0.39 -17.22
N LEU A 40 0.53 -0.83 -16.70
CA LEU A 40 -0.26 -1.99 -17.13
C LEU A 40 -1.72 -1.84 -16.72
N PHE A 41 -1.98 -1.31 -15.53
CA PHE A 41 -3.32 -1.12 -14.98
C PHE A 41 -4.25 -0.41 -15.98
N GLN A 42 -3.75 0.63 -16.64
CA GLN A 42 -4.51 1.41 -17.62
C GLN A 42 -4.72 0.70 -18.97
N LYS A 43 -3.95 -0.35 -19.27
CA LYS A 43 -3.85 -0.93 -20.62
C LYS A 43 -4.36 -2.37 -20.73
N THR A 44 -4.61 -3.03 -19.62
CA THR A 44 -4.96 -4.46 -19.60
C THR A 44 -6.13 -4.70 -18.69
N ASP A 45 -7.02 -5.61 -19.07
CA ASP A 45 -7.98 -6.20 -18.14
C ASP A 45 -7.23 -6.96 -17.03
N VAL A 46 -7.25 -6.43 -15.82
CA VAL A 46 -6.51 -6.96 -14.68
C VAL A 46 -7.18 -8.19 -14.08
N SER A 47 -8.47 -8.40 -14.34
CA SER A 47 -9.19 -9.59 -13.91
C SER A 47 -8.72 -10.85 -14.64
N ASN A 48 -8.21 -10.69 -15.87
CA ASN A 48 -7.76 -11.80 -16.72
C ASN A 48 -6.23 -11.83 -16.97
N SER A 49 -5.52 -10.72 -16.74
CA SER A 49 -4.07 -10.64 -17.00
C SER A 49 -3.22 -11.32 -15.91
N ARG A 50 -2.80 -12.57 -16.14
CA ARG A 50 -1.85 -13.28 -15.26
C ARG A 50 -0.55 -12.52 -15.03
N TYR A 51 -0.08 -11.81 -16.06
CA TYR A 51 1.13 -10.99 -15.96
C TYR A 51 0.96 -9.85 -14.96
N PHE A 52 -0.14 -9.09 -15.07
CA PHE A 52 -0.47 -8.04 -14.12
C PHE A 52 -0.62 -8.61 -12.70
N GLN A 53 -1.43 -9.67 -12.54
CA GLN A 53 -1.70 -10.27 -11.23
C GLN A 53 -0.41 -10.76 -10.55
N THR A 54 0.51 -11.36 -11.31
CA THR A 54 1.80 -11.83 -10.78
C THR A 54 2.67 -10.66 -10.33
N ALA A 55 2.78 -9.61 -11.15
CA ALA A 55 3.55 -8.41 -10.81
C ALA A 55 2.96 -7.72 -9.58
N TYR A 56 1.64 -7.52 -9.55
CA TYR A 56 0.91 -6.90 -8.45
C TYR A 56 1.08 -7.67 -7.14
N ASN A 57 0.87 -8.99 -7.18
CA ASN A 57 1.08 -9.87 -6.02
C ASN A 57 2.51 -9.78 -5.48
N ALA A 58 3.51 -9.69 -6.37
CA ALA A 58 4.90 -9.56 -5.98
C ALA A 58 5.19 -8.23 -5.29
N LEU A 59 4.74 -7.10 -5.87
CA LEU A 59 4.94 -5.76 -5.31
C LEU A 59 4.29 -5.64 -3.93
N TYR A 60 3.00 -5.96 -3.83
CA TYR A 60 2.21 -5.77 -2.61
C TYR A 60 2.24 -6.96 -1.65
N ARG A 61 3.05 -7.97 -1.97
CA ARG A 61 3.24 -9.20 -1.19
C ARG A 61 1.91 -9.90 -0.88
N VAL A 62 0.99 -9.94 -1.85
CA VAL A 62 -0.25 -10.70 -1.75
C VAL A 62 0.10 -12.19 -1.83
N ARG A 63 -0.07 -12.93 -0.73
CA ARG A 63 0.33 -14.34 -0.62
C ARG A 63 -0.71 -15.12 0.17
N GLN A 64 -0.73 -16.43 -0.04
CA GLN A 64 -1.49 -17.40 0.79
C GLN A 64 -2.99 -17.07 0.89
N ARG A 65 -3.60 -16.72 -0.24
CA ARG A 65 -5.04 -16.48 -0.34
C ARG A 65 -5.74 -17.62 -1.07
N PRO A 66 -6.99 -17.93 -0.73
CA PRO A 66 -7.77 -18.91 -1.49
C PRO A 66 -8.08 -18.37 -2.88
N SER A 67 -8.44 -19.27 -3.81
CA SER A 67 -8.69 -18.91 -5.21
C SER A 67 -9.79 -17.86 -5.34
N GLU A 68 -10.90 -17.98 -4.57
CA GLU A 68 -12.00 -17.01 -4.61
C GLU A 68 -11.55 -15.60 -4.24
N TRP A 69 -10.55 -15.46 -3.36
CA TRP A 69 -10.05 -14.16 -2.94
C TRP A 69 -9.36 -13.45 -4.10
N TYR A 70 -8.49 -14.15 -4.84
CA TYR A 70 -7.79 -13.56 -5.98
C TYR A 70 -8.77 -13.19 -7.09
N GLN A 71 -9.73 -14.08 -7.38
CA GLN A 71 -10.76 -13.84 -8.39
C GLN A 71 -11.57 -12.59 -8.06
N GLU A 72 -12.11 -12.49 -6.83
CA GLU A 72 -12.91 -11.35 -6.41
C GLU A 72 -12.08 -10.05 -6.37
N TYR A 73 -10.84 -10.11 -5.86
CA TYR A 73 -9.98 -8.94 -5.73
C TYR A 73 -9.67 -8.29 -7.09
N TYR A 74 -9.24 -9.10 -8.07
CA TYR A 74 -8.87 -8.58 -9.38
C TYR A 74 -10.09 -8.26 -10.25
N LYS A 75 -11.19 -9.02 -10.12
CA LYS A 75 -12.47 -8.68 -10.75
C LYS A 75 -12.96 -7.31 -10.28
N TYR A 76 -13.04 -7.11 -8.97
CA TYR A 76 -13.51 -5.84 -8.41
C TYR A 76 -12.58 -4.67 -8.77
N MET A 77 -11.27 -4.91 -8.79
CA MET A 77 -10.30 -3.90 -9.23
C MET A 77 -10.52 -3.48 -10.69
N GLU A 78 -10.81 -4.41 -11.59
CA GLU A 78 -11.16 -4.11 -12.98
C GLU A 78 -12.48 -3.33 -13.06
N GLU A 79 -13.52 -3.81 -12.39
CA GLU A 79 -14.86 -3.21 -12.40
C GLU A 79 -14.85 -1.75 -11.93
N MET A 80 -13.96 -1.38 -11.01
CA MET A 80 -13.88 -0.02 -10.46
C MET A 80 -13.00 0.93 -11.28
N LYS A 81 -12.34 0.47 -12.36
CA LYS A 81 -11.56 1.36 -13.23
C LYS A 81 -12.42 2.49 -13.78
N GLY A 82 -11.88 3.72 -13.70
CA GLY A 82 -12.59 4.92 -14.15
C GLY A 82 -13.75 5.36 -13.25
N HIS A 83 -14.07 4.62 -12.19
CA HIS A 83 -15.08 4.99 -11.22
C HIS A 83 -14.47 5.70 -10.01
N SER A 84 -15.21 6.67 -9.46
CA SER A 84 -14.86 7.25 -8.17
C SER A 84 -15.31 6.33 -7.05
N VAL A 85 -14.35 5.78 -6.30
CA VAL A 85 -14.60 4.91 -5.16
C VAL A 85 -13.87 5.42 -3.92
N THR A 86 -14.42 5.11 -2.75
CA THR A 86 -13.80 5.46 -1.46
C THR A 86 -13.25 4.21 -0.78
N PHE A 87 -12.30 4.40 0.12
CA PHE A 87 -11.78 3.33 0.98
C PHE A 87 -12.90 2.54 1.66
N SER A 88 -13.91 3.25 2.19
CA SER A 88 -15.03 2.62 2.90
C SER A 88 -15.90 1.72 2.01
N ILE A 89 -16.02 2.06 0.72
CA ILE A 89 -16.78 1.27 -0.26
C ILE A 89 -16.03 -0.02 -0.54
N ILE A 90 -14.73 0.06 -0.84
CA ILE A 90 -13.88 -1.11 -1.12
C ILE A 90 -13.83 -2.03 0.10
N LEU A 91 -13.66 -1.47 1.30
CA LEU A 91 -13.59 -2.25 2.54
C LEU A 91 -14.89 -3.03 2.80
N ARG A 92 -16.05 -2.38 2.64
CA ARG A 92 -17.36 -3.04 2.79
C ARG A 92 -17.61 -4.07 1.69
N HIS A 93 -17.09 -3.86 0.49
CA HIS A 93 -17.18 -4.85 -0.59
C HIS A 93 -16.51 -6.15 -0.19
N PHE A 94 -15.26 -6.10 0.28
CA PHE A 94 -14.55 -7.30 0.70
C PHE A 94 -15.11 -7.95 1.97
N ASP A 95 -15.61 -7.15 2.92
CA ASP A 95 -16.34 -7.70 4.07
C ASP A 95 -17.55 -8.53 3.63
N ARG A 96 -18.38 -7.98 2.72
CA ARG A 96 -19.58 -8.65 2.21
C ARG A 96 -19.27 -9.88 1.33
N LYS A 97 -18.22 -9.82 0.51
CA LYS A 97 -17.91 -10.86 -0.48
C LYS A 97 -17.02 -11.98 0.06
N LEU A 98 -16.14 -11.66 1.01
CA LEU A 98 -15.11 -12.57 1.51
C LEU A 98 -15.22 -12.82 3.03
N GLY A 99 -16.21 -12.20 3.69
CA GLY A 99 -16.49 -12.37 5.12
C GLY A 99 -15.38 -11.84 6.02
N ARG A 100 -14.58 -10.88 5.55
CA ARG A 100 -13.41 -10.36 6.26
C ARG A 100 -13.07 -8.93 5.88
N TYR A 101 -12.61 -8.18 6.87
CA TYR A 101 -12.01 -6.87 6.65
C TYR A 101 -10.60 -7.02 6.10
N GLU A 102 -10.32 -6.37 4.97
CA GLU A 102 -8.99 -6.33 4.35
C GLU A 102 -8.48 -4.88 4.22
N PRO A 103 -8.21 -4.16 5.33
CA PRO A 103 -7.87 -2.73 5.28
C PRO A 103 -6.65 -2.42 4.41
N SER A 104 -5.58 -3.21 4.55
CA SER A 104 -4.37 -2.97 3.78
C SER A 104 -4.57 -3.20 2.29
N PHE A 105 -5.20 -4.30 1.89
CA PHE A 105 -5.48 -4.56 0.47
C PHE A 105 -6.50 -3.57 -0.10
N SER A 106 -7.47 -3.13 0.69
CA SER A 106 -8.41 -2.08 0.27
C SER A 106 -7.70 -0.77 -0.06
N SER A 107 -6.70 -0.37 0.74
CA SER A 107 -5.91 0.84 0.47
C SER A 107 -5.00 0.71 -0.76
N LYS A 108 -4.43 -0.49 -0.99
CA LYS A 108 -3.59 -0.78 -2.16
C LYS A 108 -4.41 -0.76 -3.45
N LEU A 109 -5.61 -1.32 -3.41
CA LEU A 109 -6.57 -1.26 -4.51
C LEU A 109 -6.95 0.20 -4.78
N LEU A 110 -7.34 0.96 -3.75
CA LEU A 110 -7.68 2.38 -3.90
C LEU A 110 -6.54 3.20 -4.51
N HIS A 111 -5.31 3.03 -4.01
CA HIS A 111 -4.13 3.71 -4.56
C HIS A 111 -3.86 3.34 -6.02
N THR A 112 -4.17 2.09 -6.42
CA THR A 112 -4.01 1.64 -7.81
C THR A 112 -5.06 2.29 -8.72
N LEU A 113 -6.28 2.51 -8.21
CA LEU A 113 -7.34 3.23 -8.92
C LEU A 113 -7.06 4.73 -9.01
N ASP A 114 -6.58 5.33 -7.92
CA ASP A 114 -6.27 6.75 -7.80
C ASP A 114 -5.05 6.94 -6.89
N THR A 115 -3.93 7.33 -7.50
CA THR A 115 -2.63 7.49 -6.83
C THR A 115 -2.57 8.67 -5.87
N SER A 116 -3.60 9.54 -5.83
CA SER A 116 -3.73 10.59 -4.81
C SER A 116 -4.05 10.06 -3.42
N PHE A 117 -4.47 8.80 -3.31
CA PHE A 117 -4.71 8.14 -2.02
C PHE A 117 -3.48 7.35 -1.56
N PRO A 118 -3.12 7.36 -0.28
CA PRO A 118 -1.96 6.62 0.21
C PRO A 118 -2.21 5.11 0.32
N VAL A 119 -1.13 4.33 0.24
CA VAL A 119 -1.12 2.91 0.63
C VAL A 119 -0.97 2.81 2.15
N TRP A 120 -1.90 2.13 2.80
CA TRP A 120 -1.86 1.84 4.22
C TRP A 120 -1.49 0.37 4.42
N ASP A 121 -0.23 0.11 4.77
CA ASP A 121 0.22 -1.21 5.20
C ASP A 121 0.96 -1.15 6.54
N THR A 122 1.20 -2.32 7.14
CA THR A 122 1.84 -2.42 8.45
C THR A 122 3.21 -1.75 8.48
N HIS A 123 3.94 -1.75 7.36
CA HIS A 123 5.24 -1.08 7.28
C HIS A 123 5.08 0.44 7.24
N VAL A 124 4.15 0.96 6.43
CA VAL A 124 3.83 2.39 6.37
C VAL A 124 3.40 2.89 7.73
N LEU A 125 2.47 2.19 8.40
CA LEU A 125 2.01 2.56 9.74
C LEU A 125 3.13 2.52 10.78
N SER A 126 3.94 1.46 10.78
CA SER A 126 5.09 1.35 11.68
C SER A 126 6.09 2.48 11.47
N ASN A 127 6.32 2.90 10.22
CA ASN A 127 7.26 3.96 9.89
C ASN A 127 6.79 5.34 10.35
N ILE A 128 5.47 5.55 10.47
CA ILE A 128 4.88 6.81 10.96
C ILE A 128 4.45 6.74 12.43
N GLY A 129 4.89 5.72 13.17
CA GLY A 129 4.59 5.57 14.60
C GLY A 129 3.14 5.22 14.92
N LEU A 130 2.37 4.72 13.95
CA LEU A 130 0.99 4.29 14.13
C LEU A 130 0.91 2.77 14.27
N GLY A 131 0.15 2.30 15.26
CA GLY A 131 -0.04 0.88 15.55
C GLY A 131 -1.18 0.24 14.75
N LEU A 132 -1.12 -1.09 14.59
CA LEU A 132 -2.11 -1.92 13.88
C LEU A 132 -3.55 -1.75 14.40
N HIS A 133 -3.72 -1.36 15.67
CA HIS A 133 -5.02 -1.09 16.30
C HIS A 133 -5.89 -0.11 15.48
N LEU A 134 -5.28 0.85 14.77
CA LEU A 134 -6.01 1.82 13.94
C LEU A 134 -6.59 1.24 12.65
N MET A 135 -6.04 0.12 12.13
CA MET A 135 -6.54 -0.50 10.90
C MET A 135 -7.84 -1.27 11.09
N LEU A 136 -8.10 -1.76 12.31
CA LEU A 136 -9.26 -2.60 12.61
C LEU A 136 -10.57 -1.80 12.73
N HIS A 137 -10.47 -0.48 12.93
CA HIS A 137 -11.62 0.41 13.01
C HIS A 137 -11.73 1.25 11.72
N GLY A 138 -12.64 0.87 10.82
CA GLY A 138 -12.80 1.50 9.49
C GLY A 138 -13.04 3.02 9.50
N GLU A 139 -13.57 3.58 10.60
CA GLU A 139 -13.72 5.03 10.78
C GLU A 139 -12.40 5.78 10.99
N SER A 140 -11.37 5.13 11.55
CA SER A 140 -10.07 5.75 11.85
C SER A 140 -9.27 6.00 10.57
N MET A 141 -9.33 5.06 9.62
CA MET A 141 -8.61 5.17 8.34
C MET A 141 -9.21 6.22 7.41
N ASN A 142 -10.54 6.39 7.43
CA ASN A 142 -11.19 7.43 6.64
C ASN A 142 -10.78 8.83 7.12
N ARG A 143 -10.62 9.02 8.45
CA ARG A 143 -10.11 10.27 9.03
C ARG A 143 -8.64 10.53 8.68
N LEU A 144 -7.80 9.49 8.66
CA LEU A 144 -6.39 9.62 8.26
C LEU A 144 -6.23 10.00 6.78
N SER A 145 -7.02 9.39 5.89
CA SER A 145 -6.98 9.68 4.45
C SER A 145 -7.44 11.11 4.10
N GLN A 146 -8.29 11.72 4.92
CA GLN A 146 -8.74 13.11 4.72
C GLN A 146 -7.72 14.14 5.25
N ARG A 147 -6.92 13.77 6.27
CA ARG A 147 -5.90 14.65 6.86
C ARG A 147 -4.67 14.84 5.98
N THR A 148 -4.29 13.85 5.19
CA THR A 148 -3.13 13.92 4.28
C THR A 148 -3.42 14.60 2.94
N LYS A 149 -4.67 15.03 2.68
CA LYS A 149 -5.05 15.82 1.50
C LYS A 149 -5.02 17.34 1.73
N GLN A 150 -4.62 17.80 2.93
CA GLN A 150 -4.46 19.22 3.28
C GLN A 150 -2.99 19.64 3.25
#